data_AF-A0A7Y5I0H2-F1
#
_entry.id   AF-A0A7Y5I0H2-F1
#
_cell.length_a   1.000
_cell.length_b   1.000
_cell.length_c   1.000
_cell.angle_alpha   90.00
_cell.angle_beta   90.00
_cell.angle_gamma   90.00
#
_symmetry.space_group_name_H-M   'P 1'
#
loop_
_entity.id
_entity.type
_entity.pdbx_description
1 polymer ?
#
loop_
_entity_poly.entity_id
_entity_poly.type
_entity_poly.pdbx_seq_one_letter_code
_entity_poly.pdbx_strand_id
1 'polypeptide(L)'
;MKYIAEYRDGELAHHIAARIAAEVRPGRNYRFMEFCGGHTHAMARYGIEIFLPDSVRMIHGPGCPVCVLPIGRIDLAIRLALERGVMLCTYGDTMRVPASEGLSLIQAKARGADVRMVYSAADALALADRHPEREVVFLAIGFETTTPPTALVLREARERAVPNFSVLCCHVLTPAAITHILESAEVRQLGTVPIDGFIGPAHVSIVIGSQPYEHFAEEYRKPVVITGFEPLDVMQGILMLVRQVNAGRAEVENEFSRAVTPEGNLAAQNLVSQVFELRESFEWRGLGDVPYSALKIRPAFAAWDAERKFALQYTSVPDHRQCECGAILRGVKRPTDCKLFGTVCTPESPMGSCMVSNEGACAAHYAYGRFKDIPVVSA
;
A
#
# COMPACT_ATOMS: atom_id res chain seq x y z
N MET A 1 11.92 -4.91 -22.45
CA MET A 1 11.70 -3.49 -22.14
C MET A 1 12.95 -2.72 -22.50
N LYS A 2 12.82 -1.66 -23.29
CA LYS A 2 13.89 -0.67 -23.51
C LYS A 2 14.29 -0.10 -22.13
N TYR A 3 15.58 0.13 -21.88
CA TYR A 3 16.14 0.75 -20.66
C TYR A 3 16.32 -0.11 -19.38
N ILE A 4 15.94 -1.40 -19.34
CA ILE A 4 16.19 -2.25 -18.14
C ILE A 4 17.68 -2.33 -17.78
N ALA A 5 18.56 -2.45 -18.78
CA ALA A 5 20.00 -2.57 -18.54
C ALA A 5 20.59 -1.29 -17.93
N GLU A 6 20.12 -0.12 -18.38
CA GLU A 6 20.63 1.18 -17.95
C GLU A 6 20.20 1.52 -16.52
N TYR A 7 18.96 1.18 -16.13
CA TYR A 7 18.43 1.44 -14.78
C TYR A 7 18.74 0.35 -13.75
N ARG A 8 19.46 -0.71 -14.15
CA ARG A 8 19.93 -1.82 -13.28
C ARG A 8 21.45 -2.03 -13.34
N ASP A 9 22.17 -1.03 -13.82
CA ASP A 9 23.63 -1.09 -13.93
C ASP A 9 24.28 -1.09 -12.55
N GLY A 10 25.06 -2.14 -12.26
CA GLY A 10 25.73 -2.32 -10.97
C GLY A 10 26.85 -1.32 -10.72
N GLU A 11 27.58 -0.89 -11.73
CA GLU A 11 28.64 0.12 -11.59
C GLU A 11 28.04 1.48 -11.25
N LEU A 12 26.94 1.85 -11.92
CA LEU A 12 26.21 3.07 -11.59
C LEU A 12 25.64 3.03 -10.16
N ALA A 13 25.13 1.86 -9.72
CA ALA A 13 24.65 1.71 -8.34
C ALA A 13 25.78 1.97 -7.32
N HIS A 14 26.98 1.43 -7.54
CA HIS A 14 28.14 1.70 -6.67
C HIS A 14 28.54 3.18 -6.67
N HIS A 15 28.49 3.85 -7.83
CA HIS A 15 28.77 5.29 -7.90
C HIS A 15 27.73 6.12 -7.13
N ILE A 16 26.44 5.79 -7.22
CA ILE A 16 25.41 6.50 -6.44
C ILE A 16 25.58 6.22 -4.95
N ALA A 17 25.85 4.98 -4.55
CA ALA A 17 26.12 4.61 -3.16
C ALA A 17 27.32 5.39 -2.58
N ALA A 18 28.42 5.48 -3.33
CA ALA A 18 29.59 6.25 -2.93
C ALA A 18 29.27 7.75 -2.77
N ARG A 19 28.41 8.32 -3.63
CA ARG A 19 27.93 9.70 -3.50
C ARG A 19 27.05 9.89 -2.26
N ILE A 20 26.14 8.97 -1.98
CA ILE A 20 25.33 9.00 -0.75
C ILE A 20 26.27 8.98 0.46
N ALA A 21 27.23 8.06 0.50
CA ALA A 21 28.22 7.95 1.58
C ALA A 21 29.07 9.22 1.76
N ALA A 22 29.41 9.91 0.68
CA ALA A 22 30.16 11.18 0.73
C ALA A 22 29.30 12.36 1.22
N GLU A 23 27.99 12.32 1.01
CA GLU A 23 27.09 13.43 1.34
C GLU A 23 26.41 13.31 2.71
N VAL A 24 26.34 12.11 3.29
CA VAL A 24 25.84 11.95 4.66
C VAL A 24 26.77 12.67 5.65
N ARG A 25 26.18 13.48 6.54
CA ARG A 25 26.95 14.24 7.54
C ARG A 25 27.35 13.35 8.72
N PRO A 26 28.60 13.41 9.20
CA PRO A 26 29.01 12.70 10.41
C PRO A 26 28.11 13.05 11.60
N GLY A 27 27.69 12.03 12.35
CA GLY A 27 26.83 12.18 13.53
C GLY A 27 25.35 12.49 13.23
N ARG A 28 24.95 12.61 11.96
CA ARG A 28 23.54 12.76 11.57
C ARG A 28 22.96 11.42 11.14
N ASN A 29 21.75 11.13 11.61
CA ASN A 29 20.92 10.03 11.10
C ASN A 29 19.88 10.60 10.13
N TYR A 30 19.64 9.88 9.04
CA TYR A 30 18.64 10.16 8.02
C TYR A 30 17.62 9.03 8.07
N ARG A 31 16.34 9.38 8.13
CA ARG A 31 15.25 8.41 8.17
C ARG A 31 14.24 8.75 7.10
N PHE A 32 14.23 7.97 6.03
CA PHE A 32 13.32 8.18 4.91
C PHE A 32 12.26 7.11 4.88
N MET A 33 11.01 7.51 4.68
CA MET A 33 9.89 6.58 4.54
C MET A 33 9.51 6.48 3.08
N GLU A 34 9.45 5.26 2.55
CA GLU A 34 8.74 5.02 1.28
C GLU A 34 7.27 4.69 1.58
N PHE A 35 6.38 5.13 0.68
CA PHE A 35 4.95 4.86 0.76
C PHE A 35 4.49 4.04 -0.46
N CYS A 36 5.19 2.97 -0.81
CA CYS A 36 4.79 2.10 -1.90
C CYS A 36 5.31 0.68 -1.71
N GLY A 37 4.39 -0.28 -1.67
CA GLY A 37 4.72 -1.70 -1.63
C GLY A 37 5.67 -2.15 -2.74
N GLY A 38 5.57 -1.55 -3.92
CA GLY A 38 6.51 -1.76 -5.02
C GLY A 38 7.93 -1.27 -4.70
N HIS A 39 8.08 -0.16 -3.98
CA HIS A 39 9.38 0.31 -3.48
C HIS A 39 9.90 -0.60 -2.38
N THR A 40 9.07 -0.98 -1.38
CA THR A 40 9.42 -2.02 -0.40
C THR A 40 9.99 -3.26 -1.09
N HIS A 41 9.29 -3.77 -2.09
CA HIS A 41 9.68 -4.96 -2.83
C HIS A 41 10.98 -4.75 -3.61
N ALA A 42 11.13 -3.64 -4.33
CA ALA A 42 12.31 -3.33 -5.12
C ALA A 42 13.56 -3.19 -4.23
N MET A 43 13.44 -2.47 -3.12
CA MET A 43 14.53 -2.28 -2.15
C MET A 43 15.00 -3.61 -1.57
N ALA A 44 14.06 -4.47 -1.17
CA ALA A 44 14.37 -5.78 -0.64
C ALA A 44 14.98 -6.70 -1.71
N ARG A 45 14.36 -6.78 -2.90
CA ARG A 45 14.78 -7.66 -4.00
C ARG A 45 16.17 -7.33 -4.53
N TYR A 46 16.48 -6.04 -4.69
CA TYR A 46 17.78 -5.58 -5.20
C TYR A 46 18.79 -5.28 -4.09
N GLY A 47 18.40 -5.44 -2.81
CA GLY A 47 19.29 -5.21 -1.68
C GLY A 47 19.79 -3.77 -1.57
N ILE A 48 18.95 -2.78 -1.94
CA ILE A 48 19.34 -1.36 -2.00
C ILE A 48 19.90 -0.88 -0.65
N GLU A 49 19.28 -1.30 0.45
CA GLU A 49 19.71 -0.93 1.81
C GLU A 49 21.11 -1.44 2.18
N ILE A 50 21.67 -2.43 1.47
CA ILE A 50 23.05 -2.90 1.69
C ILE A 50 24.06 -1.84 1.23
N PHE A 51 23.69 -1.04 0.23
CA PHE A 51 24.55 0.00 -0.34
C PHE A 51 24.46 1.33 0.42
N LEU A 52 23.54 1.45 1.38
CA LEU A 52 23.33 2.67 2.14
C LEU A 52 24.24 2.67 3.38
N PRO A 53 24.80 3.83 3.76
CA PRO A 53 25.47 3.98 5.05
C PRO A 53 24.51 3.66 6.21
N ASP A 54 25.02 3.13 7.33
CA ASP A 54 24.22 2.83 8.54
C ASP A 54 23.41 4.02 9.08
N SER A 55 23.87 5.24 8.79
CA SER A 55 23.19 6.48 9.15
C SER A 55 21.93 6.75 8.32
N VAL A 56 21.73 6.09 7.19
CA VAL A 56 20.54 6.21 6.33
C VAL A 56 19.64 5.00 6.53
N ARG A 57 18.54 5.21 7.23
CA ARG A 57 17.53 4.20 7.48
C ARG A 57 16.34 4.41 6.55
N MET A 58 15.93 3.33 5.89
CA MET A 58 14.69 3.26 5.14
C MET A 58 13.57 2.70 6.04
N ILE A 59 12.40 3.31 5.93
CA ILE A 59 11.19 2.94 6.65
C ILE A 59 10.16 2.50 5.61
N HIS A 60 9.67 1.27 5.75
CA HIS A 60 8.62 0.74 4.89
C HIS A 60 7.24 1.14 5.43
N GLY A 61 6.68 2.20 4.85
CA GLY A 61 5.40 2.76 5.26
C GLY A 61 4.20 1.89 4.90
N PRO A 62 2.97 2.37 5.19
CA PRO A 62 1.72 1.69 4.83
C PRO A 62 1.37 1.80 3.33
N GLY A 63 2.35 1.59 2.46
CA GLY A 63 2.24 1.66 1.00
C GLY A 63 1.72 0.38 0.33
N CYS A 64 1.26 -0.61 1.10
CA CYS A 64 0.68 -1.86 0.60
C CYS A 64 -0.83 -1.90 0.95
N PRO A 65 -1.74 -1.81 -0.04
CA PRO A 65 -3.17 -1.68 0.23
C PRO A 65 -3.78 -2.93 0.90
N VAL A 66 -3.24 -4.11 0.59
CA VAL A 66 -3.59 -5.38 1.24
C VAL A 66 -3.21 -5.35 2.71
N CYS A 67 -2.05 -4.76 3.01
CA CYS A 67 -1.47 -4.73 4.34
C CYS A 67 -2.25 -3.81 5.28
N VAL A 68 -2.86 -2.76 4.76
CA VAL A 68 -3.63 -1.78 5.55
C VAL A 68 -5.11 -2.11 5.65
N LEU A 69 -5.59 -3.18 5.01
CA LEU A 69 -6.99 -3.58 5.03
C LEU A 69 -7.36 -4.17 6.41
N PRO A 70 -8.29 -3.56 7.17
CA PRO A 70 -8.63 -4.02 8.52
C PRO A 70 -9.40 -5.35 8.48
N ILE A 71 -9.31 -6.11 9.58
CA ILE A 71 -9.93 -7.44 9.71
C ILE A 71 -11.44 -7.39 9.43
N GLY A 72 -12.14 -6.39 9.98
CA GLY A 72 -13.59 -6.25 9.80
C GLY A 72 -14.05 -6.14 8.34
N ARG A 73 -13.18 -5.66 7.42
CA ARG A 73 -13.48 -5.60 5.98
C ARG A 73 -13.36 -6.97 5.32
N ILE A 74 -12.40 -7.79 5.75
CA ILE A 74 -12.31 -9.18 5.30
C ILE A 74 -13.49 -10.00 5.84
N ASP A 75 -13.86 -9.79 7.11
CA ASP A 75 -15.02 -10.46 7.70
C ASP A 75 -16.32 -10.15 6.95
N LEU A 76 -16.50 -8.89 6.51
CA LEU A 76 -17.62 -8.52 5.62
C LEU A 76 -17.62 -9.33 4.33
N ALA A 77 -16.48 -9.46 3.67
CA ALA A 77 -16.35 -10.23 2.44
C ALA A 77 -16.59 -11.74 2.67
N ILE A 78 -16.08 -12.29 3.78
CA ILE A 78 -16.32 -13.69 4.18
C ILE A 78 -17.82 -13.93 4.42
N ARG A 79 -18.49 -13.05 5.17
CA ARG A 79 -19.94 -13.16 5.44
C ARG A 79 -20.77 -13.07 4.17
N LEU A 80 -20.43 -12.16 3.25
CA LEU A 80 -21.06 -12.11 1.93
C LEU A 80 -20.97 -13.47 1.22
N ALA A 81 -19.78 -14.06 1.17
CA ALA A 81 -19.54 -15.30 0.45
C ALA A 81 -20.21 -16.52 1.12
N LEU A 82 -20.14 -16.63 2.44
CA LEU A 82 -20.68 -17.78 3.19
C LEU A 82 -22.19 -17.67 3.48
N GLU A 83 -22.68 -16.50 3.88
CA GLU A 83 -24.07 -16.34 4.33
C GLU A 83 -25.02 -15.88 3.24
N ARG A 84 -24.53 -15.08 2.27
CA ARG A 84 -25.35 -14.59 1.14
C ARG A 84 -25.11 -15.39 -0.14
N GLY A 85 -24.14 -16.31 -0.14
CA GLY A 85 -23.87 -17.22 -1.25
C GLY A 85 -23.40 -16.53 -2.52
N VAL A 86 -22.86 -15.30 -2.42
CA VAL A 86 -22.36 -14.56 -3.58
C VAL A 86 -21.09 -15.21 -4.13
N MET A 87 -20.84 -15.03 -5.42
CA MET A 87 -19.53 -15.26 -6.02
C MET A 87 -18.64 -14.07 -5.70
N LEU A 88 -17.75 -14.22 -4.71
CA LEU A 88 -16.84 -13.18 -4.29
C LEU A 88 -15.57 -13.20 -5.14
N CYS A 89 -15.28 -12.11 -5.84
CA CYS A 89 -14.08 -11.92 -6.63
C CYS A 89 -13.08 -11.01 -5.90
N THR A 90 -11.81 -11.37 -5.87
CA THR A 90 -10.74 -10.54 -5.27
C THR A 90 -9.37 -10.85 -5.86
N TYR A 91 -8.36 -10.02 -5.55
CA TYR A 91 -6.97 -10.26 -5.94
C TYR A 91 -6.34 -11.38 -5.10
N GLY A 92 -5.35 -12.09 -5.67
CA GLY A 92 -4.81 -13.32 -5.08
C GLY A 92 -4.14 -13.15 -3.72
N ASP A 93 -3.46 -12.02 -3.50
CA ASP A 93 -2.85 -11.68 -2.22
C ASP A 93 -3.90 -11.46 -1.11
N THR A 94 -5.01 -10.82 -1.44
CA THR A 94 -6.14 -10.52 -0.55
C THR A 94 -6.76 -11.81 -0.01
N MET A 95 -6.66 -12.91 -0.77
CA MET A 95 -7.23 -14.18 -0.34
C MET A 95 -6.63 -14.73 0.97
N ARG A 96 -5.39 -14.34 1.27
CA ARG A 96 -4.61 -14.82 2.44
C ARG A 96 -4.64 -13.85 3.63
N VAL A 97 -5.32 -12.71 3.51
CA VAL A 97 -5.34 -11.73 4.60
C VAL A 97 -6.04 -12.34 5.83
N PRO A 98 -5.40 -12.32 7.02
CA PRO A 98 -6.01 -12.81 8.25
C PRO A 98 -7.27 -12.03 8.61
N ALA A 99 -8.27 -12.79 9.02
CA ALA A 99 -9.60 -12.37 9.42
C ALA A 99 -9.93 -12.85 10.85
N SER A 100 -11.15 -12.59 11.33
CA SER A 100 -11.59 -13.06 12.65
C SER A 100 -11.48 -14.58 12.80
N GLU A 101 -11.28 -15.06 14.03
CA GLU A 101 -11.23 -16.50 14.36
C GLU A 101 -10.15 -17.29 13.59
N GLY A 102 -9.10 -16.62 13.12
CA GLY A 102 -8.04 -17.24 12.33
C GLY A 102 -8.50 -17.65 10.93
N LEU A 103 -9.57 -17.04 10.41
CA LEU A 103 -10.05 -17.20 9.05
C LEU A 103 -9.26 -16.36 8.04
N SER A 104 -9.55 -16.64 6.78
CA SER A 104 -9.11 -15.95 5.57
C SER A 104 -10.10 -16.30 4.46
N LEU A 105 -10.02 -15.63 3.32
CA LEU A 105 -10.85 -15.99 2.17
C LEU A 105 -10.50 -17.37 1.58
N ILE A 106 -9.24 -17.81 1.68
CA ILE A 106 -8.87 -19.20 1.34
C ILE A 106 -9.57 -20.19 2.27
N GLN A 107 -9.58 -19.94 3.58
CA GLN A 107 -10.27 -20.83 4.52
C GLN A 107 -11.80 -20.77 4.36
N ALA A 108 -12.36 -19.60 4.06
CA ALA A 108 -13.79 -19.49 3.72
C ALA A 108 -14.13 -20.31 2.46
N LYS A 109 -13.28 -20.27 1.43
CA LYS A 109 -13.41 -21.11 0.24
C LYS A 109 -13.37 -22.61 0.59
N ALA A 110 -12.46 -23.02 1.47
CA ALA A 110 -12.40 -24.40 1.96
C ALA A 110 -13.65 -24.80 2.76
N ARG A 111 -14.37 -23.84 3.35
CA ARG A 111 -15.67 -24.03 4.01
C ARG A 111 -16.87 -23.97 3.06
N GLY A 112 -16.65 -23.87 1.75
CA GLY A 112 -17.70 -23.92 0.73
C GLY A 112 -18.15 -22.57 0.15
N ALA A 113 -17.54 -21.44 0.54
CA ALA A 113 -17.79 -20.17 -0.14
C ALA A 113 -17.25 -20.17 -1.58
N ASP A 114 -17.97 -19.54 -2.51
CA ASP A 114 -17.48 -19.32 -3.87
C ASP A 114 -16.59 -18.07 -3.91
N VAL A 115 -15.28 -18.26 -3.70
CA VAL A 115 -14.27 -17.20 -3.83
C VAL A 115 -13.38 -17.44 -5.06
N ARG A 116 -13.33 -16.43 -5.94
CA ARG A 116 -12.60 -16.42 -7.20
C ARG A 116 -11.45 -15.41 -7.15
N MET A 117 -10.26 -15.86 -7.50
CA MET A 117 -9.14 -14.96 -7.78
C MET A 117 -9.37 -14.31 -9.15
N VAL A 118 -9.19 -13.00 -9.23
CA VAL A 118 -9.18 -12.23 -10.47
C VAL A 118 -7.90 -11.42 -10.59
N TYR A 119 -7.53 -11.05 -11.82
CA TYR A 119 -6.38 -10.17 -12.07
C TYR A 119 -6.78 -8.72 -12.28
N SER A 120 -8.06 -8.48 -12.63
CA SER A 120 -8.60 -7.16 -12.88
C SER A 120 -10.05 -7.03 -12.40
N ALA A 121 -10.50 -5.79 -12.20
CA ALA A 121 -11.91 -5.50 -11.93
C ALA A 121 -12.81 -5.94 -13.11
N ALA A 122 -12.30 -5.89 -14.35
CA ALA A 122 -13.04 -6.31 -15.55
C ALA A 122 -13.33 -7.81 -15.57
N ASP A 123 -12.42 -8.64 -15.04
CA ASP A 123 -12.65 -10.08 -14.93
C ASP A 123 -13.86 -10.39 -14.02
N ALA A 124 -14.05 -9.60 -12.97
CA ALA A 124 -15.20 -9.75 -12.06
C ALA A 124 -16.52 -9.36 -12.75
N LEU A 125 -16.53 -8.28 -13.54
CA LEU A 125 -17.71 -7.91 -14.34
C LEU A 125 -18.02 -8.99 -15.40
N ALA A 126 -16.98 -9.51 -16.08
CA ALA A 126 -17.14 -10.59 -17.05
C ALA A 126 -17.66 -11.90 -16.41
N LEU A 127 -17.36 -12.14 -15.12
CA LEU A 127 -17.96 -13.26 -14.38
C LEU A 127 -19.45 -13.02 -14.12
N ALA A 128 -19.88 -11.79 -13.82
CA ALA A 128 -21.29 -11.46 -13.68
C ALA A 128 -22.07 -11.72 -14.98
N ASP A 129 -21.49 -11.42 -16.13
CA ASP A 129 -22.08 -11.70 -17.44
C ASP A 129 -22.23 -13.21 -17.73
N ARG A 130 -21.25 -14.01 -17.32
CA ARG A 130 -21.26 -15.47 -17.52
C ARG A 130 -22.17 -16.21 -16.54
N HIS A 131 -22.52 -15.57 -15.42
CA HIS A 131 -23.31 -16.15 -14.34
C HIS A 131 -24.49 -15.23 -13.95
N PRO A 132 -25.44 -14.98 -14.87
CA PRO A 132 -26.56 -14.07 -14.61
C PRO A 132 -27.46 -14.52 -13.45
N GLU A 133 -27.42 -15.81 -13.09
CA GLU A 133 -28.14 -16.42 -11.98
C GLU A 133 -27.46 -16.21 -10.60
N ARG A 134 -26.26 -15.64 -10.57
CA ARG A 134 -25.45 -15.46 -9.36
C ARG A 134 -25.17 -13.99 -9.10
N GLU A 135 -25.27 -13.60 -7.84
CA GLU A 135 -24.71 -12.35 -7.35
C GLU A 135 -23.17 -12.43 -7.38
N VAL A 136 -22.53 -11.51 -8.11
CA VAL A 136 -21.09 -11.39 -8.21
C VAL A 136 -20.65 -10.11 -7.51
N VAL A 137 -19.83 -10.26 -6.48
CA VAL A 137 -19.30 -9.14 -5.70
C VAL A 137 -17.80 -9.04 -5.88
N PHE A 138 -17.31 -7.90 -6.35
CA PHE A 138 -15.88 -7.61 -6.38
C PHE A 138 -15.44 -6.91 -5.09
N LEU A 139 -14.56 -7.55 -4.32
CA LEU A 139 -13.87 -6.90 -3.21
C LEU A 139 -12.75 -6.03 -3.80
N ALA A 140 -13.06 -4.75 -3.99
CA ALA A 140 -12.16 -3.78 -4.58
C ALA A 140 -11.25 -3.18 -3.50
N ILE A 141 -9.96 -3.44 -3.63
CA ILE A 141 -8.91 -2.90 -2.77
C ILE A 141 -7.89 -2.14 -3.60
N GLY A 142 -7.14 -1.26 -2.95
CA GLY A 142 -6.01 -0.58 -3.55
C GLY A 142 -6.06 0.93 -3.46
N PHE A 143 -4.92 1.54 -3.79
CA PHE A 143 -4.71 2.97 -3.81
C PHE A 143 -5.24 3.60 -5.09
N GLU A 144 -4.83 4.84 -5.36
CA GLU A 144 -5.24 5.63 -6.51
C GLU A 144 -4.90 4.96 -7.86
N THR A 145 -4.00 3.99 -7.88
CA THR A 145 -3.68 3.19 -9.07
C THR A 145 -4.77 2.21 -9.46
N THR A 146 -5.54 1.70 -8.51
CA THR A 146 -6.58 0.68 -8.75
C THR A 146 -7.99 1.25 -8.72
N THR A 147 -8.17 2.51 -8.29
CA THR A 147 -9.48 3.18 -8.31
C THR A 147 -10.03 3.42 -9.72
N PRO A 148 -9.24 3.81 -10.75
CA PRO A 148 -9.80 4.09 -12.07
C PRO A 148 -10.34 2.84 -12.79
N PRO A 149 -9.66 1.67 -12.78
CA PRO A 149 -10.23 0.43 -13.29
C PRO A 149 -11.55 0.04 -12.61
N THR A 150 -11.66 0.19 -11.29
CA THR A 150 -12.92 -0.07 -10.57
C THR A 150 -14.01 0.92 -10.97
N ALA A 151 -13.69 2.21 -11.12
CA ALA A 151 -14.63 3.22 -11.60
C ALA A 151 -15.15 2.88 -13.01
N LEU A 152 -14.26 2.40 -13.89
CA LEU A 152 -14.62 2.02 -15.26
C LEU A 152 -15.65 0.89 -15.28
N VAL A 153 -15.43 -0.17 -14.50
CA VAL A 153 -16.37 -1.32 -14.48
C VAL A 153 -17.70 -0.97 -13.82
N LEU A 154 -17.72 -0.06 -12.84
CA LEU A 154 -18.98 0.45 -12.27
C LEU A 154 -19.77 1.30 -13.28
N ARG A 155 -19.07 2.11 -14.07
CA ARG A 155 -19.69 2.88 -15.17
C ARG A 155 -20.26 1.94 -16.23
N GLU A 156 -19.47 0.96 -16.65
CA GLU A 156 -19.88 -0.02 -17.65
C GLU A 156 -21.06 -0.88 -17.16
N ALA A 157 -21.02 -1.38 -15.91
CA ALA A 157 -22.12 -2.13 -15.32
C ALA A 157 -23.42 -1.32 -15.27
N ARG A 158 -23.32 0.00 -15.03
CA ARG A 158 -24.47 0.92 -15.10
C ARG A 158 -25.00 1.11 -16.51
N GLU A 159 -24.13 1.41 -17.47
CA GLU A 159 -24.50 1.63 -18.87
C GLU A 159 -25.17 0.40 -19.49
N ARG A 160 -24.70 -0.79 -19.09
CA ARG A 160 -25.23 -2.09 -19.54
C ARG A 160 -26.34 -2.63 -18.64
N ALA A 161 -26.67 -1.92 -17.55
CA ALA A 161 -27.64 -2.33 -16.54
C ALA A 161 -27.44 -3.76 -16.00
N VAL A 162 -26.19 -4.17 -15.72
CA VAL A 162 -25.84 -5.50 -15.19
C VAL A 162 -26.25 -5.59 -13.71
N PRO A 163 -27.35 -6.27 -13.37
CA PRO A 163 -27.97 -6.11 -12.05
C PRO A 163 -27.35 -7.00 -10.97
N ASN A 164 -26.66 -8.06 -11.36
CA ASN A 164 -26.05 -9.06 -10.49
C ASN A 164 -24.57 -8.76 -10.18
N PHE A 165 -24.04 -7.61 -10.62
CA PHE A 165 -22.69 -7.16 -10.29
C PHE A 165 -22.73 -6.09 -9.19
N SER A 166 -21.83 -6.16 -8.23
CA SER A 166 -21.61 -5.07 -7.28
C SER A 166 -20.18 -5.05 -6.75
N VAL A 167 -19.78 -3.92 -6.16
CA VAL A 167 -18.43 -3.70 -5.63
C VAL A 167 -18.50 -3.42 -4.14
N LEU A 168 -17.71 -4.17 -3.35
CA LEU A 168 -17.38 -3.82 -1.97
C LEU A 168 -16.14 -2.92 -2.00
N CYS A 169 -16.36 -1.61 -1.93
CA CYS A 169 -15.31 -0.60 -2.10
C CYS A 169 -14.48 -0.41 -0.82
N CYS A 170 -13.22 -0.84 -0.87
CA CYS A 170 -12.19 -0.63 0.16
C CYS A 170 -10.98 0.13 -0.42
N HIS A 171 -11.22 1.01 -1.39
CA HIS A 171 -10.17 1.86 -1.94
C HIS A 171 -9.75 2.94 -0.94
N VAL A 172 -8.44 3.15 -0.86
CA VAL A 172 -7.77 4.00 0.12
C VAL A 172 -6.89 5.04 -0.59
N LEU A 173 -6.52 6.10 0.13
CA LEU A 173 -5.81 7.26 -0.43
C LEU A 173 -4.48 7.47 0.27
N THR A 174 -3.44 7.66 -0.54
CA THR A 174 -2.05 7.76 -0.10
C THR A 174 -1.77 9.07 0.63
N PRO A 175 -2.11 10.27 0.11
CA PRO A 175 -1.81 11.52 0.81
C PRO A 175 -2.45 11.59 2.21
N ALA A 176 -3.70 11.16 2.35
CA ALA A 176 -4.40 11.18 3.63
C ALA A 176 -3.70 10.33 4.70
N ALA A 177 -3.17 9.17 4.33
CA ALA A 177 -2.42 8.32 5.25
C ALA A 177 -1.05 8.91 5.62
N ILE A 178 -0.36 9.57 4.68
CA ILE A 178 0.88 10.30 4.99
C ILE A 178 0.60 11.45 5.97
N THR A 179 -0.44 12.26 5.73
CA THR A 179 -0.90 13.30 6.66
C THR A 179 -1.12 12.73 8.05
N HIS A 180 -1.85 11.62 8.15
CA HIS A 180 -2.15 10.99 9.44
C HIS A 180 -0.90 10.54 10.19
N ILE A 181 0.11 10.00 9.49
CA ILE A 181 1.39 9.63 10.10
C ILE A 181 2.12 10.87 10.65
N LEU A 182 2.09 11.98 9.91
CA LEU A 182 2.71 13.25 10.31
C LEU A 182 1.98 13.92 11.47
N GLU A 183 0.68 13.65 11.65
CA GLU A 183 -0.16 14.25 12.68
C GLU A 183 -0.34 13.41 13.94
N SER A 184 0.13 12.16 13.95
CA SER A 184 -0.20 11.17 14.98
C SER A 184 0.21 11.59 16.40
N ALA A 185 -0.52 11.13 17.41
CA ALA A 185 -0.30 11.50 18.81
C ALA A 185 1.11 11.12 19.32
N GLU A 186 1.75 10.10 18.73
CA GLU A 186 3.12 9.70 19.05
C GLU A 186 4.14 10.74 18.55
N VAL A 187 3.90 11.38 17.39
CA VAL A 187 4.66 12.56 16.94
C VAL A 187 4.52 13.69 17.95
N ARG A 188 3.32 13.89 18.49
CA ARG A 188 3.02 14.97 19.45
C ARG A 188 3.60 14.72 20.85
N GLN A 189 3.73 13.45 21.27
CA GLN A 189 4.27 13.07 22.58
C GLN A 189 5.80 12.86 22.57
N LEU A 190 6.37 12.30 21.50
CA LEU A 190 7.81 12.05 21.34
C LEU A 190 8.53 13.18 20.59
N GLY A 191 7.80 14.21 20.14
CA GLY A 191 8.32 15.35 19.38
C GLY A 191 8.60 15.07 17.90
N THR A 192 8.73 13.81 17.48
CA THR A 192 8.78 13.38 16.07
C THR A 192 8.40 11.88 15.95
N VAL A 193 7.72 11.48 14.87
CA VAL A 193 8.14 10.24 14.19
C VAL A 193 9.36 10.68 13.41
N PRO A 194 10.55 10.10 13.64
CA PRO A 194 11.78 10.67 13.10
C PRO A 194 11.84 10.32 11.61
N ILE A 195 11.10 11.05 10.78
CA ILE A 195 11.07 10.96 9.31
C ILE A 195 11.61 12.29 8.79
N ASP A 196 12.70 12.22 8.05
CA ASP A 196 13.37 13.37 7.44
C ASP A 196 12.84 13.66 6.03
N GLY A 197 12.09 12.73 5.41
CA GLY A 197 11.52 12.88 4.08
C GLY A 197 10.89 11.59 3.56
N PHE A 198 10.27 11.67 2.39
CA PHE A 198 9.56 10.56 1.78
C PHE A 198 10.05 10.21 0.38
N ILE A 199 10.12 8.92 0.08
CA ILE A 199 10.11 8.43 -1.30
C ILE A 199 8.65 8.32 -1.74
N GLY A 200 8.27 9.16 -2.70
CA GLY A 200 6.91 9.25 -3.21
C GLY A 200 6.54 8.05 -4.10
N PRO A 201 5.29 7.57 -4.03
CA PRO A 201 4.85 6.36 -4.72
C PRO A 201 4.72 6.52 -6.23
N ALA A 202 5.53 5.79 -7.00
CA ALA A 202 5.64 5.95 -8.45
C ALA A 202 4.29 5.94 -9.20
N HIS A 203 3.58 4.81 -9.16
CA HIS A 203 2.35 4.64 -9.94
C HIS A 203 1.18 5.47 -9.40
N VAL A 204 1.12 5.71 -8.09
CA VAL A 204 0.10 6.61 -7.52
C VAL A 204 0.29 8.01 -8.07
N SER A 205 1.54 8.50 -8.13
CA SER A 205 1.86 9.81 -8.70
C SER A 205 1.58 9.91 -10.20
N ILE A 206 1.58 8.81 -10.96
CA ILE A 206 1.09 8.83 -12.36
C ILE A 206 -0.40 9.22 -12.41
N VAL A 207 -1.19 8.77 -11.42
CA VAL A 207 -2.62 9.06 -11.36
C VAL A 207 -2.88 10.46 -10.81
N ILE A 208 -2.33 10.79 -9.65
CA ILE A 208 -2.67 12.03 -8.93
C ILE A 208 -1.71 13.20 -9.18
N GLY A 209 -0.58 12.94 -9.83
CA GLY A 209 0.47 13.93 -10.07
C GLY A 209 1.39 14.14 -8.89
N SER A 210 2.28 15.13 -8.99
CA SER A 210 3.17 15.52 -7.89
C SER A 210 2.57 16.57 -6.96
N GLN A 211 1.63 17.38 -7.45
CA GLN A 211 1.03 18.50 -6.71
C GLN A 211 0.42 18.09 -5.35
N PRO A 212 -0.29 16.94 -5.21
CA PRO A 212 -0.87 16.56 -3.92
C PRO A 212 0.15 16.35 -2.80
N TYR A 213 1.43 16.20 -3.11
CA TYR A 213 2.49 16.04 -2.11
C TYR A 213 3.11 17.39 -1.66
N GLU A 214 2.83 18.50 -2.35
CA GLU A 214 3.44 19.82 -2.07
C GLU A 214 3.14 20.29 -0.65
N HIS A 215 1.93 20.01 -0.17
CA HIS A 215 1.52 20.29 1.20
C HIS A 215 2.44 19.68 2.27
N PHE A 216 3.06 18.52 2.01
CA PHE A 216 4.01 17.90 2.96
C PHE A 216 5.31 18.70 3.09
N ALA A 217 5.76 19.26 1.99
CA ALA A 217 6.93 20.12 1.95
C ALA A 217 6.62 21.49 2.57
N GLU A 218 5.48 22.07 2.25
CA GLU A 218 5.08 23.42 2.69
C GLU A 218 4.69 23.48 4.17
N GLU A 219 3.82 22.57 4.64
CA GLU A 219 3.27 22.63 5.99
C GLU A 219 4.12 21.86 7.00
N TYR A 220 4.58 20.66 6.64
CA TYR A 220 5.29 19.78 7.57
C TYR A 220 6.82 19.83 7.41
N ARG A 221 7.33 20.59 6.43
CA ARG A 221 8.75 20.67 6.07
C ARG A 221 9.36 19.29 5.81
N LYS A 222 8.60 18.41 5.15
CA LYS A 222 9.06 17.06 4.77
C LYS A 222 9.24 16.99 3.25
N PRO A 223 10.49 16.92 2.75
CA PRO A 223 10.72 16.75 1.32
C PRO A 223 10.15 15.42 0.84
N VAL A 224 9.69 15.41 -0.41
CA VAL A 224 9.19 14.21 -1.09
C VAL A 224 9.93 14.07 -2.41
N VAL A 225 10.51 12.90 -2.67
CA VAL A 225 11.10 12.60 -3.98
C VAL A 225 10.34 11.44 -4.61
N ILE A 226 9.62 11.72 -5.70
CA ILE A 226 8.87 10.71 -6.45
C ILE A 226 9.84 9.95 -7.33
N THR A 227 9.93 8.64 -7.16
CA THR A 227 10.89 7.78 -7.89
C THR A 227 10.18 6.66 -8.62
N GLY A 228 10.82 6.11 -9.66
CA GLY A 228 10.42 4.85 -10.28
C GLY A 228 10.74 3.63 -9.40
N PHE A 229 10.54 2.41 -9.91
CA PHE A 229 10.78 1.16 -9.17
C PHE A 229 12.12 0.50 -9.47
N GLU A 230 12.89 1.03 -10.42
CA GLU A 230 14.20 0.47 -10.71
C GLU A 230 15.20 0.87 -9.63
N PRO A 231 16.21 0.04 -9.33
CA PRO A 231 17.10 0.29 -8.19
C PRO A 231 17.81 1.63 -8.27
N LEU A 232 18.22 2.05 -9.48
CA LEU A 232 18.87 3.36 -9.66
C LEU A 232 17.90 4.53 -9.44
N ASP A 233 16.61 4.38 -9.76
CA ASP A 233 15.59 5.42 -9.48
C ASP A 233 15.52 5.68 -7.97
N VAL A 234 15.40 4.60 -7.19
CA VAL A 234 15.26 4.66 -5.74
C VAL A 234 16.54 5.21 -5.09
N MET A 235 17.71 4.72 -5.50
CA MET A 235 19.00 5.22 -4.98
C MET A 235 19.20 6.71 -5.30
N GLN A 236 18.85 7.13 -6.51
CA GLN A 236 18.91 8.53 -6.90
C GLN A 236 17.95 9.39 -6.06
N GLY A 237 16.74 8.90 -5.79
CA GLY A 237 15.79 9.59 -4.90
C GLY A 237 16.29 9.72 -3.46
N ILE A 238 16.95 8.69 -2.92
CA ILE A 238 17.58 8.75 -1.60
C ILE A 238 18.68 9.82 -1.58
N LEU A 239 19.55 9.86 -2.60
CA LEU A 239 20.58 10.90 -2.72
C LEU A 239 19.96 12.31 -2.77
N MET A 240 18.88 12.50 -3.53
CA MET A 240 18.15 13.76 -3.60
C MET A 240 17.58 14.18 -2.23
N LEU A 241 16.99 13.24 -1.49
CA LEU A 241 16.51 13.50 -0.12
C LEU A 241 17.66 13.88 0.82
N VAL A 242 18.80 13.18 0.79
CA VAL A 242 19.99 13.52 1.60
C VAL A 242 20.43 14.95 1.33
N ARG A 243 20.47 15.37 0.05
CA ARG A 243 20.83 16.74 -0.36
C ARG A 243 19.85 17.77 0.18
N GLN A 244 18.55 17.54 0.02
CA GLN A 244 17.53 18.46 0.51
C GLN A 244 17.63 18.62 2.04
N VAL A 245 17.74 17.51 2.77
CA VAL A 245 17.88 17.50 4.23
C VAL A 245 19.14 18.23 4.69
N ASN A 246 20.26 18.03 4.00
CA ASN A 246 21.52 18.74 4.29
C ASN A 246 21.41 20.25 4.03
N ALA A 247 20.73 20.64 2.96
CA ALA A 247 20.52 22.03 2.58
C ALA A 247 19.40 22.72 3.38
N GLY A 248 18.65 21.98 4.21
CA GLY A 248 17.48 22.51 4.91
C GLY A 248 16.30 22.84 3.99
N ARG A 249 16.31 22.31 2.76
CA ARG A 249 15.22 22.43 1.79
C ARG A 249 14.15 21.36 2.05
N ALA A 250 12.90 21.72 1.78
CA ALA A 250 11.78 20.80 1.77
C ALA A 250 10.96 21.13 0.53
N GLU A 251 11.15 20.35 -0.53
CA GLU A 251 10.49 20.50 -1.83
C GLU A 251 10.02 19.12 -2.32
N VAL A 252 9.02 19.12 -3.21
CA VAL A 252 8.67 17.92 -3.98
C VAL A 252 9.52 17.88 -5.24
N GLU A 253 10.39 16.89 -5.35
CA GLU A 253 11.19 16.67 -6.56
C GLU A 253 10.71 15.41 -7.29
N ASN A 254 10.70 15.45 -8.62
CA ASN A 254 10.23 14.37 -9.48
C ASN A 254 11.41 13.70 -10.20
N GLU A 255 11.93 12.64 -9.60
CA GLU A 255 12.94 11.77 -10.23
C GLU A 255 12.30 10.96 -11.36
N PHE A 256 11.04 10.52 -11.18
CA PHE A 256 10.28 9.75 -12.15
C PHE A 256 9.63 10.59 -13.28
N SER A 257 10.35 11.61 -13.74
CA SER A 257 9.93 12.58 -14.78
C SER A 257 9.49 11.96 -16.11
N ARG A 258 9.92 10.71 -16.38
CA ARG A 258 9.51 9.95 -17.57
C ARG A 258 8.06 9.47 -17.55
N ALA A 259 7.37 9.53 -16.41
CA ALA A 259 6.00 9.04 -16.27
C ALA A 259 5.08 9.96 -15.46
N VAL A 260 5.62 10.80 -14.58
CA VAL A 260 4.83 11.64 -13.66
C VAL A 260 4.83 13.10 -14.12
N THR A 261 3.65 13.69 -14.23
CA THR A 261 3.42 15.13 -14.44
C THR A 261 2.91 15.79 -13.15
N PRO A 262 2.94 17.12 -13.03
CA PRO A 262 2.41 17.80 -11.85
C PRO A 262 0.94 17.51 -11.58
N GLU A 263 0.11 17.48 -12.63
CA GLU A 263 -1.34 17.30 -12.53
C GLU A 263 -1.76 15.82 -12.53
N GLY A 264 -0.86 14.91 -12.93
CA GLY A 264 -1.16 13.50 -13.12
C GLY A 264 -2.13 13.22 -14.27
N ASN A 265 -2.89 12.12 -14.15
CA ASN A 265 -3.85 11.70 -15.15
C ASN A 265 -5.25 12.28 -14.87
N LEU A 266 -5.51 13.48 -15.41
CA LEU A 266 -6.79 14.17 -15.26
C LEU A 266 -7.99 13.34 -15.75
N ALA A 267 -7.84 12.53 -16.79
CA ALA A 267 -8.94 11.69 -17.28
C ALA A 267 -9.32 10.60 -16.26
N ALA A 268 -8.33 9.96 -15.64
CA ALA A 268 -8.55 8.98 -14.58
C ALA A 268 -9.15 9.62 -13.32
N GLN A 269 -8.64 10.79 -12.92
CA GLN A 269 -9.18 11.53 -11.77
C GLN A 269 -10.64 11.96 -11.99
N ASN A 270 -10.98 12.44 -13.19
CA ASN A 270 -12.36 12.79 -13.56
C ASN A 270 -13.29 11.58 -13.56
N LEU A 271 -12.82 10.42 -14.03
CA LEU A 271 -13.61 9.18 -13.97
C LEU A 271 -13.87 8.77 -12.51
N VAL A 272 -12.82 8.77 -11.68
CA VAL A 272 -12.93 8.42 -10.25
C VAL A 272 -13.88 9.38 -9.55
N SER A 273 -13.80 10.69 -9.79
CA SER A 273 -14.65 11.69 -9.13
C SER A 273 -16.13 11.59 -9.52
N GLN A 274 -16.45 11.05 -10.70
CA GLN A 274 -17.83 10.77 -11.13
C GLN A 274 -18.44 9.56 -10.42
N VAL A 275 -17.65 8.56 -10.06
CA VAL A 275 -18.12 7.28 -9.51
C VAL A 275 -18.01 7.23 -7.99
N PHE A 276 -16.96 7.85 -7.45
CA PHE A 276 -16.59 7.80 -6.04
C PHE A 276 -16.62 9.17 -5.38
N GLU A 277 -16.78 9.16 -4.07
CA GLU A 277 -16.62 10.31 -3.19
C GLU A 277 -15.86 9.91 -1.93
N LEU A 278 -15.30 10.89 -1.22
CA LEU A 278 -14.58 10.63 0.02
C LEU A 278 -15.51 10.02 1.08
N ARG A 279 -15.00 9.02 1.78
CA ARG A 279 -15.60 8.50 3.01
C ARG A 279 -15.07 9.32 4.18
N GLU A 280 -15.96 9.76 5.07
CA GLU A 280 -15.61 10.61 6.21
C GLU A 280 -14.54 9.97 7.12
N SER A 281 -14.66 8.67 7.39
CA SER A 281 -13.67 7.90 8.13
C SER A 281 -13.53 6.48 7.56
N PHE A 282 -12.32 5.94 7.61
CA PHE A 282 -12.04 4.55 7.29
C PHE A 282 -10.96 4.03 8.23
N GLU A 283 -11.16 2.82 8.74
CA GLU A 283 -10.15 2.16 9.56
C GLU A 283 -9.02 1.61 8.68
N TRP A 284 -7.79 1.98 9.02
CA TRP A 284 -6.57 1.45 8.45
C TRP A 284 -5.91 0.55 9.48
N ARG A 285 -5.58 -0.68 9.05
CA ARG A 285 -4.83 -1.59 9.88
C ARG A 285 -3.49 -0.97 10.26
N GLY A 286 -3.25 -0.83 11.56
CA GLY A 286 -2.03 -0.25 12.10
C GLY A 286 -1.98 1.28 12.22
N LEU A 287 -2.97 1.99 11.66
CA LEU A 287 -3.13 3.45 11.84
C LEU A 287 -4.43 3.82 12.58
N GLY A 288 -5.40 2.91 12.68
CA GLY A 288 -6.71 3.19 13.28
C GLY A 288 -7.62 3.94 12.31
N ASP A 289 -8.58 4.71 12.83
CA ASP A 289 -9.48 5.51 12.01
C ASP A 289 -8.75 6.72 11.40
N VAL A 290 -8.72 6.76 10.06
CA VAL A 290 -8.10 7.85 9.31
C VAL A 290 -9.18 8.63 8.56
N PRO A 291 -9.41 9.91 8.88
CA PRO A 291 -10.40 10.74 8.20
C PRO A 291 -10.12 10.90 6.71
N TYR A 292 -11.16 10.91 5.88
CA TYR A 292 -11.09 11.22 4.44
C TYR A 292 -10.03 10.42 3.66
N SER A 293 -9.72 9.22 4.13
CA SER A 293 -8.61 8.39 3.63
C SER A 293 -9.06 7.28 2.69
N ALA A 294 -10.35 7.20 2.39
CA ALA A 294 -10.92 6.16 1.57
C ALA A 294 -12.06 6.68 0.71
N LEU A 295 -12.41 5.89 -0.30
CA LEU A 295 -13.50 6.18 -1.22
C LEU A 295 -14.73 5.34 -0.88
N LYS A 296 -15.90 5.93 -1.11
CA LYS A 296 -17.19 5.24 -1.15
C LYS A 296 -17.87 5.49 -2.49
N ILE A 297 -18.73 4.55 -2.91
CA ILE A 297 -19.46 4.65 -4.17
C ILE A 297 -20.55 5.71 -4.01
N ARG A 298 -20.65 6.62 -4.99
CA ARG A 298 -21.63 7.70 -4.98
C ARG A 298 -23.07 7.17 -5.07
N PRO A 299 -24.07 7.92 -4.57
CA PRO A 299 -25.47 7.52 -4.66
C PRO A 299 -25.97 7.18 -6.08
N ALA A 300 -25.44 7.83 -7.11
CA ALA A 300 -25.79 7.56 -8.51
C ALA A 300 -25.41 6.15 -9.00
N PHE A 301 -24.59 5.43 -8.23
CA PHE A 301 -24.16 4.05 -8.49
C PHE A 301 -24.63 3.08 -7.39
N ALA A 302 -25.61 3.46 -6.57
CA ALA A 302 -26.04 2.69 -5.40
C ALA A 302 -26.49 1.25 -5.71
N ALA A 303 -27.00 0.98 -6.91
CA ALA A 303 -27.38 -0.37 -7.33
C ALA A 303 -26.20 -1.35 -7.48
N TRP A 304 -24.99 -0.82 -7.69
CA TRP A 304 -23.73 -1.58 -7.81
C TRP A 304 -22.83 -1.44 -6.59
N ASP A 305 -23.32 -0.82 -5.50
CA ASP A 305 -22.62 -0.72 -4.23
C ASP A 305 -23.01 -1.90 -3.33
N ALA A 306 -22.07 -2.82 -3.07
CA ALA A 306 -22.34 -4.00 -2.27
C ALA A 306 -22.68 -3.65 -0.81
N GLU A 307 -22.14 -2.56 -0.25
CA GLU A 307 -22.49 -2.14 1.11
C GLU A 307 -23.97 -1.81 1.21
N ARG A 308 -24.51 -1.09 0.21
CA ARG A 308 -25.92 -0.72 0.15
C ARG A 308 -26.80 -1.90 -0.23
N LYS A 309 -26.43 -2.64 -1.28
CA LYS A 309 -27.21 -3.74 -1.84
C LYS A 309 -27.46 -4.85 -0.82
N PHE A 310 -26.47 -5.15 0.03
CA PHE A 310 -26.56 -6.20 1.04
C PHE A 310 -26.74 -5.66 2.47
N ALA A 311 -26.97 -4.36 2.63
CA ALA A 311 -27.12 -3.68 3.92
C ALA A 311 -26.00 -4.03 4.92
N LEU A 312 -24.76 -3.96 4.45
CA LEU A 312 -23.59 -4.37 5.20
C LEU A 312 -23.29 -3.40 6.35
N GLN A 313 -23.02 -3.98 7.52
CA GLN A 313 -22.61 -3.23 8.71
C GLN A 313 -21.16 -3.56 9.05
N TYR A 314 -20.32 -2.52 9.06
CA TYR A 314 -18.93 -2.63 9.48
C TYR A 314 -18.83 -2.81 10.99
N THR A 315 -17.94 -3.69 11.42
CA THR A 315 -17.58 -3.87 12.81
C THR A 315 -16.05 -3.86 12.88
N SER A 316 -15.50 -2.96 13.69
CA SER A 316 -14.05 -2.92 13.92
C SER A 316 -13.62 -4.16 14.68
N VAL A 317 -12.52 -4.77 14.25
CA VAL A 317 -11.95 -5.95 14.88
C VAL A 317 -10.45 -5.70 15.09
N PRO A 318 -9.96 -5.82 16.33
CA PRO A 318 -8.55 -5.57 16.60
C PRO A 318 -7.67 -6.64 15.96
N ASP A 319 -6.47 -6.23 15.55
CA ASP A 319 -5.42 -7.16 15.13
C ASP A 319 -5.03 -8.14 16.25
N HIS A 320 -4.35 -9.22 15.85
CA HIS A 320 -3.74 -10.15 16.78
C HIS A 320 -2.87 -9.42 17.81
N ARG A 321 -3.15 -9.59 19.11
CA ARG A 321 -2.55 -8.78 20.20
C ARG A 321 -1.03 -8.75 20.22
N GLN A 322 -0.37 -9.81 19.76
CA GLN A 322 1.10 -9.92 19.72
C GLN A 322 1.71 -9.47 18.39
N CYS A 323 0.88 -9.11 17.40
CA CYS A 323 1.34 -8.65 16.10
C CYS A 323 1.76 -7.18 16.20
N GLU A 324 2.90 -6.84 15.61
CA GLU A 324 3.47 -5.49 15.67
C GLU A 324 3.43 -4.77 14.32
N CYS A 325 2.62 -5.26 13.36
CA CYS A 325 2.49 -4.69 12.02
C CYS A 325 2.25 -3.17 12.06
N GLY A 326 1.35 -2.67 12.91
CA GLY A 326 1.09 -1.23 13.00
C GLY A 326 2.29 -0.41 13.47
N ALA A 327 3.11 -0.94 14.38
CA ALA A 327 4.35 -0.26 14.80
C ALA A 327 5.41 -0.31 13.69
N ILE A 328 5.46 -1.39 12.91
CA ILE A 328 6.38 -1.55 11.77
C ILE A 328 6.03 -0.58 10.64
N LEU A 329 4.75 -0.50 10.24
CA LEU A 329 4.27 0.40 9.19
C LEU A 329 4.48 1.88 9.53
N ARG A 330 4.53 2.24 10.82
CA ARG A 330 4.85 3.60 11.30
C ARG A 330 6.35 3.85 11.48
N GLY A 331 7.20 2.86 11.22
CA GLY A 331 8.65 2.94 11.41
C GLY A 331 9.15 2.91 12.85
N VAL A 332 8.24 2.73 13.81
CA VAL A 332 8.55 2.62 15.26
C VAL A 332 9.33 1.34 15.55
N LYS A 333 9.00 0.26 14.86
CA LYS A 333 9.67 -1.05 14.97
C LYS A 333 10.14 -1.56 13.62
N ARG A 334 11.05 -2.52 13.64
CA ARG A 334 11.49 -3.32 12.49
C ARG A 334 10.79 -4.68 12.53
N PRO A 335 10.67 -5.39 11.39
CA PRO A 335 10.18 -6.77 11.39
C PRO A 335 10.90 -7.67 12.40
N THR A 336 12.22 -7.51 12.54
CA THR A 336 13.07 -8.25 13.49
C THR A 336 12.78 -7.98 14.96
N ASP A 337 12.12 -6.87 15.28
CA ASP A 337 11.73 -6.54 16.67
C ASP A 337 10.47 -7.31 17.10
N CYS A 338 9.70 -7.83 16.14
CA CYS A 338 8.47 -8.56 16.38
C CYS A 338 8.76 -10.03 16.73
N LYS A 339 8.36 -10.47 17.92
CA LYS A 339 8.59 -11.85 18.40
C LYS A 339 7.93 -12.93 17.55
N LEU A 340 6.89 -12.59 16.80
CA LEU A 340 6.20 -13.53 15.90
C LEU A 340 6.93 -13.69 14.56
N PHE A 341 7.77 -12.72 14.18
CA PHE A 341 8.37 -12.66 12.86
C PHE A 341 9.29 -13.86 12.62
N GLY A 342 9.02 -14.59 11.53
CA GLY A 342 9.82 -15.73 11.11
C GLY A 342 9.72 -16.97 11.99
N THR A 343 8.91 -16.92 13.06
CA THR A 343 8.60 -18.07 13.92
C THR A 343 7.21 -18.61 13.57
N VAL A 344 6.18 -18.11 14.24
CA VAL A 344 4.78 -18.47 13.98
C VAL A 344 4.14 -17.62 12.88
N CYS A 345 4.71 -16.44 12.59
CA CYS A 345 4.30 -15.59 11.48
C CYS A 345 5.25 -15.79 10.30
N THR A 346 4.79 -16.51 9.28
CA THR A 346 5.52 -16.76 8.02
C THR A 346 4.59 -16.49 6.82
N PRO A 347 5.09 -16.41 5.57
CA PRO A 347 4.23 -16.26 4.40
C PRO A 347 3.17 -17.36 4.24
N GLU A 348 3.46 -18.57 4.74
CA GLU A 348 2.53 -19.70 4.75
C GLU A 348 1.48 -19.59 5.87
N SER A 349 1.85 -19.00 7.00
CA SER A 349 0.98 -18.79 8.17
C SER A 349 1.08 -17.34 8.66
N PRO A 350 0.52 -16.36 7.92
CA PRO A 350 0.64 -14.96 8.28
C PRO A 350 -0.23 -14.66 9.50
N MET A 351 0.39 -14.21 10.60
CA MET A 351 -0.34 -13.71 11.78
C MET A 351 -0.75 -12.24 11.64
N GLY A 352 -0.11 -11.52 10.71
CA GLY A 352 -0.36 -10.12 10.42
C GLY A 352 -0.29 -9.86 8.92
N SER A 353 -0.99 -8.82 8.49
CA SER A 353 -1.13 -8.47 7.07
C SER A 353 0.19 -8.12 6.37
N CYS A 354 1.19 -7.60 7.11
CA CYS A 354 2.50 -7.27 6.53
C CYS A 354 3.29 -8.51 6.08
N MET A 355 2.88 -9.72 6.48
CA MET A 355 3.48 -10.99 6.05
C MET A 355 2.74 -11.62 4.84
N VAL A 356 1.62 -11.03 4.40
CA VAL A 356 0.73 -11.63 3.40
C VAL A 356 1.14 -11.31 1.96
N SER A 357 1.41 -10.05 1.67
CA SER A 357 1.80 -9.58 0.34
C SER A 357 3.31 -9.46 0.24
N ASN A 358 3.89 -9.73 -0.93
CA ASN A 358 5.31 -9.51 -1.21
C ASN A 358 5.70 -8.02 -1.18
N GLU A 359 4.70 -7.15 -1.15
CA GLU A 359 4.80 -5.70 -0.94
C GLU A 359 4.76 -5.30 0.55
N GLY A 360 4.48 -6.25 1.44
CA GLY A 360 4.46 -6.00 2.88
C GLY A 360 5.85 -5.99 3.49
N ALA A 361 6.11 -5.04 4.38
CA ALA A 361 7.41 -4.87 5.05
C ALA A 361 7.96 -6.16 5.69
N CYS A 362 7.09 -6.98 6.31
CA CYS A 362 7.53 -8.23 6.93
C CYS A 362 7.81 -9.31 5.89
N ALA A 363 6.93 -9.51 4.90
CA ALA A 363 7.14 -10.51 3.87
C ALA A 363 8.40 -10.21 3.03
N ALA A 364 8.62 -8.95 2.68
CA ALA A 364 9.80 -8.51 1.96
C ALA A 364 11.08 -8.78 2.77
N HIS A 365 11.09 -8.43 4.06
CA HIS A 365 12.21 -8.74 4.95
C HIS A 365 12.41 -10.25 5.13
N TYR A 366 11.34 -11.03 5.24
CA TYR A 366 11.42 -12.49 5.35
C TYR A 366 12.01 -13.13 4.09
N ALA A 367 11.62 -12.66 2.90
CA ALA A 367 12.08 -13.21 1.64
C ALA A 367 13.56 -12.88 1.33
N TYR A 368 14.00 -11.65 1.64
CA TYR A 368 15.29 -11.14 1.17
C TYR A 368 16.22 -10.63 2.28
N GLY A 369 15.69 -10.20 3.43
CA GLY A 369 16.44 -9.56 4.52
C GLY A 369 16.92 -10.53 5.61
N ARG A 370 16.12 -11.53 5.97
CA ARG A 370 16.33 -12.35 7.19
C ARG A 370 17.68 -13.05 7.30
N PHE A 371 18.31 -13.38 6.17
CA PHE A 371 19.58 -14.10 6.16
C PHE A 371 20.76 -13.21 6.60
N LYS A 372 20.57 -11.89 6.62
CA LYS A 372 21.54 -10.91 7.12
C LYS A 372 21.50 -10.76 8.64
N ASP A 373 20.36 -11.08 9.25
CA ASP A 373 20.16 -10.94 10.70
C ASP A 373 20.73 -12.13 11.48
N ILE A 374 21.11 -13.21 10.79
CA ILE A 374 21.74 -14.38 11.39
C ILE A 374 23.21 -14.00 11.67
N PRO A 375 23.66 -14.02 12.94
CA PRO A 375 25.06 -13.80 13.26
C PRO A 375 25.91 -14.86 12.55
N VAL A 376 26.86 -14.42 11.71
CA VAL A 376 27.87 -15.33 11.17
C VAL A 376 28.80 -15.69 12.32
N VAL A 377 28.54 -16.82 12.96
CA VAL A 377 29.44 -17.38 13.96
C VAL A 377 30.58 -18.03 13.18
N SER A 378 31.78 -17.45 13.24
CA SER A 378 32.98 -18.11 12.72
C SER A 378 33.18 -19.42 13.50
N ALA A 379 33.24 -20.54 12.76
CA ALA A 379 33.48 -21.87 13.32
C ALA A 379 34.85 -21.98 13.99
#